data_AF-A0A4R2P5E3-F1
#
_entry.id   AF-A0A4R2P5E3-F1
#
_cell.length_a   1.000
_cell.length_b   1.000
_cell.length_c   1.000
_cell.angle_alpha   90.00
_cell.angle_beta   90.00
_cell.angle_gamma   90.00
#
_symmetry.space_group_name_H-M   'P 1'
#
loop_
_entity.id
_entity.type
_entity.pdbx_description
1 polymer ?
#
loop_
_entity_poly.entity_id
_entity_poly.type
_entity_poly.pdbx_seq_one_letter_code
_entity_poly.pdbx_strand_id
1 'polypeptide(L)'
;MSADPPQDEITYLYRQYVQEVYSFLAYFTGNEQEAEDLTQETFIKVIKSYHSYRRQSSIKTWIFSIAKKTAIDHYRKKKFFTLSDRLLESLTTVYGKIKVHSNAA
;
A
#
# COMPACT_ATOMS: atom_id res chain seq x y z
N MET A 1 4.97 24.10 -9.80
CA MET A 1 5.69 23.30 -10.81
C MET A 1 6.38 22.18 -10.06
N SER A 2 5.74 21.02 -9.95
CA SER A 2 6.30 19.86 -9.25
C SER A 2 7.44 19.33 -10.12
N ALA A 3 8.68 19.55 -9.71
CA ALA A 3 9.82 18.95 -10.39
C ALA A 3 9.80 17.47 -10.00
N ASP A 4 9.33 16.62 -10.90
CA ASP A 4 9.45 15.17 -10.71
C ASP A 4 10.94 14.82 -10.53
N PRO A 5 11.27 13.84 -9.68
CA PRO A 5 12.64 13.39 -9.51
C PRO A 5 13.23 12.96 -10.88
N PRO A 6 14.55 13.13 -11.11
CA PRO A 6 15.17 12.73 -12.37
C PRO A 6 14.80 11.28 -12.69
N GLN A 7 14.20 11.06 -13.86
CA GLN A 7 13.63 9.76 -14.26
C GLN A 7 14.64 8.61 -14.11
N ASP A 8 15.91 8.90 -14.40
CA ASP A 8 17.02 7.93 -14.31
C ASP A 8 17.28 7.47 -12.87
N GLU A 9 17.15 8.37 -11.89
CA GLU A 9 17.42 8.05 -10.49
C GLU A 9 16.31 7.19 -9.91
N ILE A 10 15.04 7.50 -10.20
CA ILE A 10 13.91 6.65 -9.80
C ILE A 10 14.01 5.27 -10.45
N THR A 11 14.35 5.22 -11.74
CA THR A 11 14.53 3.96 -12.47
C THR A 11 15.63 3.12 -11.84
N TYR A 12 16.74 3.75 -11.45
CA TYR A 12 17.81 3.09 -10.71
C TYR A 12 17.32 2.52 -9.37
N LEU A 13 16.66 3.34 -8.54
CA LEU A 13 16.13 2.89 -7.24
C LEU A 13 15.15 1.72 -7.40
N TYR A 14 14.24 1.79 -8.38
CA TYR A 14 13.32 0.71 -8.67
C TYR A 14 14.07 -0.58 -9.01
N ARG A 15 14.98 -0.53 -9.98
CA ARG A 15 15.75 -1.72 -10.41
C ARG A 15 16.58 -2.31 -9.27
N GLN A 16 17.15 -1.47 -8.41
CA GLN A 16 17.97 -1.95 -7.29
C GLN A 16 17.15 -2.61 -6.19
N TYR A 17 15.97 -2.09 -5.86
CA TYR A 17 15.27 -2.48 -4.63
C TYR A 17 13.96 -3.23 -4.83
N VAL A 18 13.41 -3.29 -6.06
CA VAL A 18 12.08 -3.89 -6.28
C VAL A 18 11.99 -5.35 -5.83
N GLN A 19 12.99 -6.16 -6.14
CA GLN A 19 12.99 -7.58 -5.77
C GLN A 19 13.12 -7.80 -4.26
N GLU A 20 13.94 -7.00 -3.59
CA GLU A 20 14.08 -7.07 -2.14
C GLU A 20 12.82 -6.60 -1.41
N VAL A 21 12.20 -5.53 -1.90
CA VAL A 21 10.93 -5.02 -1.37
C VAL A 21 9.80 -6.03 -1.58
N TYR A 22 9.71 -6.62 -2.78
CA TYR A 22 8.76 -7.68 -3.07
C TYR A 22 8.94 -8.87 -2.13
N SER A 23 10.17 -9.38 -1.99
CA SER A 23 10.46 -10.51 -1.11
C SER A 23 10.10 -10.22 0.35
N PHE A 24 10.40 -9.01 0.82
CA PHE A 24 10.01 -8.56 2.15
C PHE A 24 8.49 -8.50 2.32
N LEU A 25 7.77 -7.95 1.34
CA LEU A 25 6.32 -7.86 1.40
C LEU A 25 5.64 -9.21 1.25
N ALA A 26 6.16 -10.11 0.41
CA ALA A 26 5.68 -11.48 0.28
C ALA A 26 5.84 -12.26 1.59
N TYR A 27 6.98 -12.12 2.27
CA TYR A 27 7.17 -12.67 3.61
C TYR A 27 6.20 -12.03 4.63
N PHE A 28 5.98 -10.71 4.54
CA PHE A 28 5.10 -9.99 5.46
C PHE A 28 3.62 -10.35 5.29
N THR A 29 3.16 -10.53 4.05
CA THR A 29 1.75 -10.76 3.71
C THR A 29 1.37 -12.25 3.68
N GLY A 30 2.32 -13.12 3.33
CA GLY A 30 2.04 -14.52 3.00
C GLY A 30 1.15 -14.69 1.75
N ASN A 31 1.00 -13.65 0.92
CA ASN A 31 0.17 -13.64 -0.27
C ASN A 31 0.89 -12.90 -1.41
N GLU A 32 1.13 -13.61 -2.51
CA GLU A 32 1.89 -13.12 -3.67
C GLU A 32 1.21 -11.92 -4.34
N GLN A 33 -0.10 -11.99 -4.56
CA GLN A 33 -0.87 -10.92 -5.20
C GLN A 33 -0.84 -9.64 -4.35
N GLU A 34 -1.08 -9.76 -3.04
CA GLU A 34 -0.98 -8.61 -2.13
C GLU A 34 0.45 -8.06 -2.11
N ALA A 35 1.48 -8.91 -2.19
CA ALA A 35 2.87 -8.47 -2.22
C ALA A 35 3.20 -7.69 -3.50
N GLU A 36 2.70 -8.11 -4.66
CA GLU A 36 2.85 -7.37 -5.92
C GLU A 36 2.20 -5.99 -5.83
N ASP A 37 0.94 -5.93 -5.38
CA ASP A 37 0.19 -4.68 -5.25
C ASP A 37 0.86 -3.71 -4.28
N LEU A 38 1.29 -4.21 -3.11
CA LEU A 38 1.99 -3.42 -2.11
C LEU A 38 3.37 -2.96 -2.57
N THR A 39 4.06 -3.76 -3.39
CA THR A 39 5.34 -3.36 -3.99
C THR A 39 5.12 -2.17 -4.91
N GLN A 40 4.12 -2.24 -5.79
CA GLN A 40 3.78 -1.13 -6.68
C GLN A 40 3.39 0.12 -5.89
N GLU A 41 2.50 0.00 -4.90
CA GLU A 41 2.08 1.13 -4.05
C GLU A 41 3.28 1.74 -3.30
N THR A 42 4.21 0.91 -2.84
CA THR A 42 5.44 1.35 -2.18
C THR A 42 6.28 2.23 -3.10
N PHE A 43 6.53 1.82 -4.34
CA PHE A 43 7.33 2.63 -5.27
C PHE A 43 6.62 3.89 -5.74
N ILE A 44 5.29 3.87 -5.87
CA ILE A 44 4.50 5.10 -6.08
C ILE A 44 4.72 6.08 -4.93
N LYS A 45 4.71 5.61 -3.68
CA LYS A 45 4.99 6.46 -2.50
C LYS A 45 6.44 6.93 -2.44
N VAL A 46 7.40 6.08 -2.82
CA VAL A 46 8.82 6.45 -2.93
C VAL A 46 8.98 7.62 -3.89
N ILE A 47 8.40 7.54 -5.10
CA ILE A 47 8.46 8.62 -6.10
C ILE A 47 7.86 9.91 -5.55
N LYS A 48 6.66 9.83 -4.98
CA LYS A 48 5.95 10.99 -4.41
C LYS A 48 6.68 11.64 -3.23
N SER A 49 7.48 10.88 -2.49
CA SER A 49 8.17 11.35 -1.29
C SER A 49 9.67 11.55 -1.47
N TYR A 50 10.21 11.31 -2.67
CA TYR A 50 11.65 11.34 -2.94
C TYR A 50 12.31 12.65 -2.51
N HIS A 51 11.73 13.82 -2.84
CA HIS A 51 12.28 15.13 -2.46
C HIS A 51 12.29 15.39 -0.95
N SER A 52 11.51 14.64 -0.18
CA SER A 52 11.47 14.74 1.29
C SER A 52 12.52 13.87 1.98
N TYR A 53 13.24 13.03 1.23
CA TYR A 53 14.25 12.17 1.80
C TYR A 53 15.48 12.98 2.26
N ARG A 54 15.61 13.15 3.58
CA ARG A 54 16.64 13.99 4.22
C ARG A 54 17.99 13.29 4.47
N ARG A 55 18.23 12.11 3.90
CA ARG A 55 19.48 11.32 4.07
C ARG A 55 19.87 11.03 5.54
N GLN A 56 18.89 11.00 6.44
CA GLN A 56 19.10 10.67 7.86
C GLN A 56 19.23 9.15 8.12
N SER A 57 18.94 8.35 7.10
CA SER A 57 19.11 6.89 7.06
C SER A 57 19.60 6.49 5.68
N SER A 58 20.02 5.24 5.47
CA SER A 58 20.32 4.74 4.12
C SER A 58 19.07 4.78 3.23
N ILE A 59 19.24 4.95 1.92
CA ILE A 59 18.10 4.97 0.98
C ILE A 59 17.30 3.66 1.05
N LYS A 60 18.00 2.53 1.25
CA LYS A 60 17.39 1.22 1.48
C LYS A 60 16.52 1.22 2.73
N THR A 61 17.04 1.67 3.87
CA THR A 61 16.27 1.78 5.12
C THR A 61 15.03 2.65 4.95
N TRP A 62 15.16 3.77 4.23
CA TRP A 62 14.05 4.66 3.96
C TRP A 62 12.97 4.00 3.07
N ILE A 63 13.35 3.34 1.98
CA ILE A 63 12.41 2.58 1.11
C ILE A 63 11.68 1.50 1.90
N PHE A 64 12.40 0.72 2.71
CA PHE A 64 11.79 -0.33 3.53
C PHE A 64 10.87 0.22 4.63
N SER A 65 11.13 1.43 5.13
CA SER A 65 10.21 2.09 6.06
C SER A 65 8.88 2.44 5.38
N ILE A 66 8.91 2.86 4.10
CA ILE A 66 7.72 3.10 3.30
C ILE A 66 7.00 1.77 3.02
N ALA A 67 7.71 0.72 2.63
CA ALA A 67 7.14 -0.61 2.39
C ALA A 67 6.38 -1.13 3.61
N LYS A 68 7.04 -1.11 4.78
CA LYS A 68 6.44 -1.53 6.05
C LYS A 68 5.18 -0.72 6.38
N LYS A 69 5.24 0.62 6.21
CA LYS A 69 4.09 1.48 6.48
C LYS A 69 2.93 1.20 5.52
N THR A 70 3.21 1.00 4.23
CA THR A 70 2.23 0.62 3.21
C THR A 70 1.52 -0.68 3.57
N ALA A 71 2.28 -1.72 3.95
CA ALA A 71 1.68 -3.00 4.38
C ALA A 71 0.80 -2.82 5.63
N ILE A 72 1.29 -2.13 6.65
CA ILE A 72 0.51 -1.86 7.88
C ILE A 72 -0.79 -1.11 7.56
N ASP A 73 -0.73 -0.06 6.73
CA ASP A 73 -1.89 0.73 6.35
C ASP A 73 -2.90 -0.12 5.54
N HIS A 74 -2.42 -0.99 4.65
CA HIS A 74 -3.24 -1.95 3.91
C HIS A 74 -4.01 -2.89 4.85
N TYR A 75 -3.32 -3.52 5.81
CA TYR A 75 -3.99 -4.42 6.76
C TYR A 75 -4.92 -3.69 7.72
N ARG A 76 -4.60 -2.46 8.12
CA ARG A 76 -5.52 -1.62 8.90
C ARG A 76 -6.81 -1.39 8.12
N LYS A 77 -6.71 -0.96 6.86
CA LYS A 77 -7.87 -0.75 5.97
C LYS A 77 -8.66 -2.04 5.74
N LYS A 78 -7.99 -3.15 5.46
CA LYS A 78 -8.63 -4.48 5.29
C LYS A 78 -9.41 -4.88 6.52
N LYS A 79 -8.82 -4.73 7.72
CA LYS A 79 -9.52 -4.99 8.99
C LYS A 79 -10.74 -4.09 9.18
N PHE A 80 -10.61 -2.80 8.91
CA PHE A 80 -11.75 -1.87 8.99
C PHE A 80 -12.87 -2.25 8.01
N PHE A 81 -12.52 -2.61 6.77
CA PHE A 81 -13.47 -3.03 5.74
C PHE A 81 -14.18 -4.33 6.13
N THR A 82 -13.45 -5.35 6.60
CA THR A 82 -14.07 -6.60 7.08
C THR A 82 -15.00 -6.39 8.27
N LEU A 83 -14.66 -5.47 9.19
CA LEU A 83 -15.53 -5.13 10.31
C LEU A 83 -16.79 -4.38 9.84
N SER A 84 -16.67 -3.44 8.90
CA SER A 84 -17.82 -2.75 8.32
C SER A 84 -18.71 -3.71 7.53
N ASP A 85 -18.15 -4.62 6.74
CA ASP A 85 -18.93 -5.60 5.97
C ASP A 85 -19.71 -6.53 6.89
N ARG A 86 -19.07 -7.05 7.94
CA ARG A 86 -19.76 -7.87 8.95
C ARG A 86 -20.85 -7.10 9.68
N LEU A 87 -20.61 -5.83 9.98
CA LEU A 87 -21.62 -4.98 10.60
C LEU A 87 -22.80 -4.75 9.65
N LEU A 88 -22.52 -4.40 8.39
CA LEU A 88 -23.55 -4.22 7.35
C LEU A 88 -24.34 -5.50 7.10
N GLU A 89 -23.67 -6.66 7.07
CA GLU A 89 -24.32 -7.98 6.98
C GLU A 89 -25.21 -8.22 8.19
N SER A 90 -24.69 -8.01 9.41
CA SER A 90 -25.48 -8.18 10.65
C SER A 90 -26.69 -7.24 10.71
N LEU A 91 -26.54 -5.98 10.29
CA LEU A 91 -27.64 -5.02 10.22
C LEU A 91 -28.65 -5.44 9.15
N THR A 92 -28.19 -5.93 8.00
CA THR A 92 -29.06 -6.46 6.94
C THR A 92 -29.82 -7.71 7.39
N THR A 93 -29.20 -8.56 8.19
CA THR A 93 -29.80 -9.78 8.77
C THR A 93 -30.83 -9.44 9.85
N VAL A 94 -30.51 -8.52 10.77
CA VAL A 94 -31.39 -8.11 11.87
C VAL A 94 -32.57 -7.26 11.39
N TYR A 95 -32.33 -6.37 10.42
CA TYR A 95 -33.36 -5.46 9.89
C TYR A 95 -34.02 -5.93 8.59
N GLY A 96 -33.78 -7.18 8.16
CA GLY A 96 -34.56 -7.89 7.14
C GLY A 96 -34.85 -7.10 5.85
N LYS A 97 -33.90 -7.09 4.90
CA LYS A 97 -34.05 -6.55 3.53
C LYS A 97 -34.58 -5.10 3.46
N ILE A 98 -33.76 -4.14 3.87
CA ILE A 98 -33.78 -2.83 3.18
C ILE A 98 -32.86 -2.98 1.97
N LYS A 99 -33.41 -2.93 0.75
CA LYS A 99 -32.62 -2.87 -0.49
C LYS A 99 -31.78 -1.58 -0.45
N VAL A 100 -30.56 -1.66 0.07
CA VAL A 100 -29.58 -0.59 -0.11
C VAL A 100 -29.17 -0.66 -1.58
N HIS A 101 -29.76 0.20 -2.41
CA HIS A 101 -29.25 0.38 -3.76
C HIS A 101 -27.86 0.99 -3.63
N SER A 102 -26.84 0.16 -3.84
CA SER A 102 -25.48 0.60 -4.07
C SER A 102 -25.50 1.43 -5.35
N ASN A 103 -25.40 2.75 -5.21
CA ASN A 103 -25.22 3.64 -6.34
C ASN A 103 -23.73 3.65 -6.70
N ALA A 104 -23.32 2.70 -7.54
CA ALA A 104 -22.07 2.78 -8.26
C ALA A 104 -22.33 3.54 -9.56
N ALA A 105 -21.84 4.77 -9.63
CA ALA A 105 -21.67 5.57 -10.83
C ALA A 105 -20.18 5.91 -10.97
#